data_AF-A0A4Q2YUH9-F1
#
_entry.id   AF-A0A4Q2YUH9-F1
#
_cell.length_a   1.000
_cell.length_b   1.000
_cell.length_c   1.000
_cell.angle_alpha   90.00
_cell.angle_beta   90.00
_cell.angle_gamma   90.00
#
_symmetry.space_group_name_H-M   'P 1'
#
loop_
_entity.id
_entity.type
_entity.pdbx_description
1 polymer ?
#
loop_
_entity_poly.entity_id
_entity_poly.type
_entity_poly.pdbx_seq_one_letter_code
_entity_poly.pdbx_strand_id
1 'polypeptide(L)'
;MQWCASILVTALLVAGSVFADTVYKPYQPDEFTLHLWHLDEAAPPFRDAGSSPTPLLGLKNGAKASHASLPGMGSAIRFDPSAGDDIPAERPYGPILMAAPEPAFGPEDNVPGPFPIMGDDGAFTIEAIVKLDTLPSESPGFAADIVTMDDDVPASRVFLFRIEKPNFLCFVPLSGDAVRGGGLATIPTSGPHAINTKDWFHVAVTYDGNENVPHNLKLYWTRLTPETRHANPIGRGSLSADLSRELGDFAIGNSGKVIHLGPFEFFPGLIDEVRISNIAREPYDFFFVSPEVRKEMAGQAGDQQTAAREELVLQKVWMNGVEIPHGKSPLSMPPGNHRMDFDFGFPSGAAADPLAVKSQLEGLDDEWQPIERGMSLTWEMLDANGKTLASTVHWVTHSSSSWKSDMIDSPLENRSEPLFIPEETRSVRVTMSSGTPDTTGCWIIDNLSLSRSSQPERNLWQNGGFDQGERTDQIGGVPLGWKRSGSEPAIARVMLAFTGNPS
;
A
#
# COMPACT_ATOMS: atom_id res chain seq x y z
N MET A 1 -25.61 55.33 -53.86
CA MET A 1 -25.38 55.77 -52.46
C MET A 1 -26.46 55.13 -51.62
N GLN A 2 -26.14 54.04 -50.92
CA GLN A 2 -27.06 53.32 -50.06
C GLN A 2 -26.26 52.95 -48.81
N TRP A 3 -26.70 53.49 -47.68
CA TRP A 3 -26.02 53.44 -46.40
C TRP A 3 -26.24 52.06 -45.74
N CYS A 4 -25.14 51.42 -45.34
CA CYS A 4 -25.13 50.24 -44.47
C CYS A 4 -25.36 50.68 -43.02
N ALA A 5 -26.38 50.12 -42.37
CA ALA A 5 -26.55 50.20 -40.92
C ALA A 5 -26.20 48.83 -40.33
N SER A 6 -25.05 48.74 -39.67
CA SER A 6 -24.62 47.57 -38.90
C SER A 6 -25.28 47.60 -37.52
N ILE A 7 -26.07 46.58 -37.21
CA ILE A 7 -26.60 46.33 -35.86
C ILE A 7 -25.55 45.49 -35.12
N LEU A 8 -24.95 46.07 -34.09
CA LEU A 8 -24.05 45.39 -33.17
C LEU A 8 -24.88 44.73 -32.07
N VAL A 9 -24.95 43.39 -32.05
CA VAL A 9 -25.54 42.62 -30.94
C VAL A 9 -24.42 42.27 -29.98
N THR A 10 -24.38 42.95 -28.83
CA THR A 10 -23.47 42.63 -27.74
C THR A 10 -24.03 41.46 -26.95
N ALA A 11 -23.48 40.25 -27.16
CA ALA A 11 -23.76 39.10 -26.30
C ALA A 11 -23.03 39.28 -24.96
N LEU A 12 -23.77 39.54 -23.89
CA LEU A 12 -23.26 39.58 -22.53
C LEU A 12 -23.07 38.14 -22.04
N LEU A 13 -21.85 37.62 -22.16
CA LEU A 13 -21.45 36.36 -21.52
C LEU A 13 -21.32 36.60 -20.01
N VAL A 14 -22.37 36.29 -19.26
CA VAL A 14 -22.29 36.14 -17.81
C VAL A 14 -21.59 34.80 -17.55
N ALA A 15 -20.26 34.83 -17.47
CA ALA A 15 -19.49 33.74 -16.89
C ALA A 15 -19.72 33.75 -15.37
N GLY A 16 -20.84 33.18 -14.94
CA GLY A 16 -21.04 32.80 -13.54
C GLY A 16 -20.19 31.56 -13.28
N SER A 17 -18.98 31.74 -12.77
CA SER A 17 -18.24 30.68 -12.09
C SER A 17 -18.98 30.37 -10.79
N VAL A 18 -19.99 29.50 -10.86
CA VAL A 18 -20.53 28.82 -9.69
C VAL A 18 -19.52 27.76 -9.31
N PHE A 19 -18.47 28.14 -8.58
CA PHE A 19 -17.84 27.18 -7.69
C PHE A 19 -18.88 26.92 -6.59
N ALA A 20 -19.66 25.86 -6.74
CA ALA A 20 -20.36 25.32 -5.60
C ALA A 20 -19.28 24.79 -4.66
N ASP A 21 -19.01 25.52 -3.58
CA ASP A 21 -18.27 24.98 -2.45
C ASP A 21 -19.01 23.70 -2.05
N THR A 22 -18.41 22.55 -2.35
CA THR A 22 -18.95 21.28 -1.90
C THR A 22 -18.70 21.22 -0.41
N VAL A 23 -19.70 21.61 0.36
CA VAL A 23 -19.68 21.47 1.82
C VAL A 23 -19.89 20.00 2.11
N TYR A 24 -18.85 19.35 2.61
CA TYR A 24 -18.94 17.96 3.05
C TYR A 24 -19.87 17.88 4.27
N LYS A 25 -20.42 16.69 4.51
CA LYS A 25 -21.23 16.41 5.69
C LYS A 25 -20.50 15.41 6.57
N PRO A 26 -20.48 15.61 7.90
CA PRO A 26 -19.92 14.65 8.85
C PRO A 26 -20.48 13.25 8.62
N TYR A 27 -19.71 12.21 8.97
CA TYR A 27 -20.21 10.85 8.91
C TYR A 27 -21.52 10.73 9.68
N GLN A 28 -22.40 9.85 9.20
CA GLN A 28 -23.55 9.41 9.97
C GLN A 28 -23.31 7.94 10.30
N PRO A 29 -23.46 7.52 11.56
CA PRO A 29 -23.35 6.12 11.91
C PRO A 29 -24.47 5.34 11.20
N ASP A 30 -24.08 4.26 10.53
CA ASP A 30 -24.99 3.25 9.97
C ASP A 30 -24.97 1.99 10.84
N GLU A 31 -25.75 0.98 10.45
CA GLU A 31 -25.84 -0.30 11.19
C GLU A 31 -24.49 -1.05 11.29
N PHE A 32 -23.52 -0.69 10.44
CA PHE A 32 -22.20 -1.29 10.39
C PHE A 32 -21.14 -0.51 11.18
N THR A 33 -21.50 0.66 11.71
CA THR A 33 -20.57 1.55 12.41
C THR A 33 -20.40 1.10 13.87
N LEU A 34 -19.22 0.59 14.21
CA LEU A 34 -18.86 0.16 15.57
C LEU A 34 -18.49 1.37 16.43
N HIS A 35 -17.60 2.20 15.90
CA HIS A 35 -17.08 3.41 16.55
C HIS A 35 -17.02 4.57 15.53
N LEU A 36 -17.37 5.78 15.97
CA LEU A 36 -17.26 7.00 15.16
C LEU A 36 -16.98 8.21 16.06
N TRP A 37 -15.81 8.84 15.89
CA TRP A 37 -15.42 10.07 16.57
C TRP A 37 -15.32 11.23 15.59
N HIS A 38 -16.16 12.24 15.79
CA HIS A 38 -16.18 13.50 15.02
C HIS A 38 -15.13 14.52 15.49
N LEU A 39 -14.53 14.31 16.66
CA LEU A 39 -13.46 15.15 17.22
C LEU A 39 -13.76 16.67 17.30
N ASP A 40 -15.05 17.01 17.36
CA ASP A 40 -15.57 18.37 17.39
C ASP A 40 -15.44 19.06 18.75
N GLU A 41 -15.32 18.27 19.83
CA GLU A 41 -15.27 18.80 21.18
C GLU A 41 -14.01 19.64 21.42
N ALA A 42 -14.13 20.69 22.23
CA ALA A 42 -12.98 21.56 22.54
C ALA A 42 -11.94 20.90 23.46
N ALA A 43 -12.31 19.81 24.13
CA ALA A 43 -11.47 19.00 25.01
C ALA A 43 -12.17 17.64 25.24
N PRO A 44 -11.44 16.61 25.74
CA PRO A 44 -12.06 15.38 26.20
C PRO A 44 -13.20 15.59 27.22
N PRO A 45 -14.20 14.70 27.27
CA PRO A 45 -14.32 13.48 26.48
C PRO A 45 -14.79 13.75 25.04
N PHE A 46 -14.11 13.14 24.06
CA PHE A 46 -14.59 13.13 22.67
C PHE A 46 -15.60 12.01 22.50
N ARG A 47 -16.79 12.34 22.02
CA ARG A 47 -17.90 11.39 21.96
C ARG A 47 -17.69 10.37 20.84
N ASP A 48 -17.97 9.13 21.17
CA ASP A 48 -18.20 8.06 20.19
C ASP A 48 -19.69 7.97 19.84
N ALA A 49 -20.01 8.09 18.55
CA ALA A 49 -21.36 8.00 18.01
C ALA A 49 -21.73 6.60 17.46
N GLY A 50 -20.81 5.62 17.57
CA GLY A 50 -21.01 4.26 17.08
C GLY A 50 -21.94 3.40 17.93
N SER A 51 -22.07 2.13 17.53
CA SER A 51 -22.91 1.15 18.22
C SER A 51 -22.32 0.61 19.53
N SER A 52 -21.01 0.80 19.78
CA SER A 52 -20.34 0.47 21.05
C SER A 52 -19.60 1.68 21.64
N PRO A 53 -20.32 2.72 22.10
CA PRO A 53 -19.72 4.02 22.43
C PRO A 53 -18.59 3.94 23.46
N THR A 54 -17.39 4.33 23.05
CA THR A 54 -16.20 4.45 23.91
C THR A 54 -15.58 5.83 23.73
N PRO A 55 -15.82 6.79 24.64
CA PRO A 55 -15.29 8.15 24.50
C PRO A 55 -13.77 8.17 24.64
N LEU A 56 -13.11 9.12 23.96
CA LEU A 56 -11.67 9.32 24.09
C LEU A 56 -11.40 10.35 25.19
N LEU A 57 -10.58 9.97 26.17
CA LEU A 57 -10.43 10.70 27.43
C LEU A 57 -9.09 11.43 27.54
N GLY A 58 -8.03 10.90 26.93
CA GLY A 58 -6.67 11.40 27.07
C GLY A 58 -6.23 12.19 25.84
N LEU A 59 -6.32 13.53 25.88
CA LEU A 59 -5.66 14.42 24.91
C LEU A 59 -4.32 14.89 25.52
N LYS A 60 -3.20 14.32 25.07
CA LYS A 60 -1.91 14.40 25.78
C LYS A 60 -0.77 14.87 24.90
N ASN A 61 0.33 15.19 25.58
CA ASN A 61 1.65 15.39 24.98
C ASN A 61 1.69 16.45 23.85
N GLY A 62 0.84 17.47 23.95
CA GLY A 62 0.78 18.56 22.98
C GLY A 62 -0.25 18.38 21.85
N ALA A 63 -1.06 17.31 21.87
CA ALA A 63 -2.21 17.21 20.98
C ALA A 63 -3.23 18.32 21.30
N LYS A 64 -3.81 18.94 20.26
CA LYS A 64 -4.70 20.11 20.42
C LYS A 64 -5.98 19.97 19.62
N ALA A 65 -7.10 20.12 20.30
CA ALA A 65 -8.42 20.15 19.70
C ALA A 65 -8.76 21.50 19.06
N SER A 66 -9.99 21.63 18.54
CA SER A 66 -10.55 22.88 18.00
C SER A 66 -9.80 23.48 16.81
N HIS A 67 -9.06 22.67 16.05
CA HIS A 67 -8.50 23.12 14.79
C HIS A 67 -9.56 22.99 13.70
N ALA A 68 -9.57 23.88 12.71
CA ALA A 68 -10.55 23.80 11.64
C ALA A 68 -10.34 22.52 10.80
N SER A 69 -11.41 21.73 10.65
CA SER A 69 -11.42 20.55 9.78
C SER A 69 -11.69 20.93 8.30
N LEU A 70 -11.88 19.91 7.46
CA LEU A 70 -12.42 20.02 6.12
C LEU A 70 -13.75 20.84 6.16
N PRO A 71 -13.99 21.78 5.22
CA PRO A 71 -15.20 22.59 5.24
C PRO A 71 -16.49 21.76 5.31
N GLY A 72 -17.25 22.00 6.38
CA GLY A 72 -18.48 21.27 6.69
C GLY A 72 -18.35 20.19 7.77
N MET A 73 -17.12 19.83 8.16
CA MET A 73 -16.86 18.75 9.13
C MET A 73 -16.60 19.22 10.57
N GLY A 74 -16.60 20.53 10.83
CA GLY A 74 -16.38 21.04 12.18
C GLY A 74 -14.89 21.15 12.54
N SER A 75 -14.46 20.47 13.59
CA SER A 75 -13.10 20.57 14.15
C SER A 75 -12.30 19.28 14.07
N ALA A 76 -10.98 19.41 14.04
CA ALA A 76 -10.02 18.32 14.02
C ALA A 76 -9.05 18.42 15.21
N ILE A 77 -8.31 17.34 15.44
CA ILE A 77 -7.20 17.30 16.40
C ILE A 77 -5.89 17.43 15.64
N ARG A 78 -5.03 18.35 16.11
CA ARG A 78 -3.67 18.51 15.62
C ARG A 78 -2.68 17.77 16.53
N PHE A 79 -1.74 17.04 15.92
CA PHE A 79 -0.75 16.19 16.56
C PHE A 79 0.69 16.70 16.36
N ASP A 80 0.87 18.00 16.20
CA ASP A 80 2.19 18.62 15.95
C ASP A 80 2.84 19.12 17.27
N PRO A 81 4.04 18.63 17.64
CA PRO A 81 4.75 19.04 18.85
C PRO A 81 5.28 20.48 18.80
N SER A 82 5.37 21.12 17.63
CA SER A 82 5.88 22.50 17.48
C SER A 82 4.91 23.57 18.03
N ALA A 83 3.74 23.17 18.54
CA ALA A 83 2.74 24.06 19.08
C ALA A 83 2.90 24.37 20.59
N GLY A 84 3.98 23.94 21.26
CA GLY A 84 4.27 24.27 22.67
C GLY A 84 5.73 24.68 22.90
N ASP A 85 5.96 25.68 23.74
CA ASP A 85 7.27 26.29 24.02
C ASP A 85 8.26 25.39 24.80
N ASP A 86 7.93 24.12 25.05
CA ASP A 86 8.74 23.19 25.84
C ASP A 86 9.02 21.93 25.01
N ILE A 87 10.14 21.92 24.27
CA ILE A 87 10.72 20.70 23.72
C ILE A 87 11.82 20.25 24.69
N PRO A 88 11.63 19.20 25.52
CA PRO A 88 12.72 18.59 26.25
C PRO A 88 13.75 17.97 25.28
N ALA A 89 15.04 18.09 25.61
CA ALA A 89 16.14 17.59 24.78
C ALA A 89 16.19 16.06 24.64
N GLU A 90 15.40 15.34 25.44
CA GLU A 90 15.23 13.88 25.40
C GLU A 90 13.87 13.60 24.77
N ARG A 91 13.84 12.87 23.64
CA ARG A 91 12.65 12.63 22.79
C ARG A 91 11.45 12.18 23.64
N PRO A 92 10.50 13.07 24.00
CA PRO A 92 9.39 12.69 24.84
C PRO A 92 8.32 11.99 24.00
N TYR A 93 7.47 11.22 24.66
CA TYR A 93 6.22 10.68 24.11
C TYR A 93 5.49 11.78 23.32
N GLY A 94 5.27 11.56 22.01
CA GLY A 94 4.66 12.56 21.13
C GLY A 94 3.16 12.80 21.39
N PRO A 95 2.57 13.84 20.77
CA PRO A 95 1.14 14.14 20.83
C PRO A 95 0.27 12.90 20.59
N ILE A 96 -0.76 12.68 21.41
CA ILE A 96 -1.62 11.49 21.33
C ILE A 96 -3.04 11.80 21.80
N LEU A 97 -4.02 11.12 21.20
CA LEU A 97 -5.40 11.05 21.67
C LEU A 97 -5.72 9.58 21.96
N MET A 98 -6.20 9.27 23.16
CA MET A 98 -6.38 7.89 23.61
C MET A 98 -7.69 7.66 24.35
N ALA A 99 -8.15 6.41 24.37
CA ALA A 99 -9.36 6.00 25.08
C ALA A 99 -9.23 6.18 26.60
N ALA A 100 -8.05 5.88 27.17
CA ALA A 100 -7.78 6.10 28.58
C ALA A 100 -7.44 7.56 28.91
N PRO A 101 -7.58 8.01 30.18
CA PRO A 101 -7.27 9.39 30.55
C PRO A 101 -5.77 9.74 30.54
N GLU A 102 -4.90 8.76 30.79
CA GLU A 102 -3.44 8.90 30.86
C GLU A 102 -2.80 7.63 30.27
N PRO A 103 -1.59 7.72 29.68
CA PRO A 103 -0.80 6.55 29.37
C PRO A 103 -0.30 5.87 30.64
N ALA A 104 -0.32 4.54 30.67
CA ALA A 104 0.11 3.71 31.77
C ALA A 104 0.94 2.54 31.26
N PHE A 105 1.63 1.83 32.17
CA PHE A 105 2.33 0.60 31.79
C PHE A 105 1.49 -0.58 32.25
N GLY A 106 1.22 -1.52 31.34
CA GLY A 106 0.30 -2.63 31.59
C GLY A 106 -1.16 -2.22 31.43
N PRO A 107 -2.12 -2.99 31.98
CA PRO A 107 -3.52 -2.99 31.52
C PRO A 107 -4.36 -1.75 31.90
N GLU A 108 -3.77 -0.70 32.48
CA GLU A 108 -4.51 0.43 33.07
C GLU A 108 -5.02 1.42 32.01
N ASP A 109 -4.38 1.48 30.84
CA ASP A 109 -4.77 2.32 29.70
C ASP A 109 -5.42 1.57 28.53
N ASN A 110 -5.61 0.27 28.68
CA ASN A 110 -6.38 -0.54 27.74
C ASN A 110 -7.84 -0.08 27.68
N VAL A 111 -8.45 -0.23 26.51
CA VAL A 111 -9.88 0.04 26.33
C VAL A 111 -10.76 -0.84 27.23
N PRO A 112 -11.84 -0.32 27.82
CA PRO A 112 -12.80 -1.15 28.54
C PRO A 112 -13.61 -2.01 27.58
N GLY A 113 -13.92 -3.24 27.98
CA GLY A 113 -14.78 -4.14 27.22
C GLY A 113 -16.28 -3.80 27.37
N PRO A 114 -17.11 -4.00 26.32
CA PRO A 114 -16.72 -4.43 24.97
C PRO A 114 -16.17 -3.26 24.12
N PHE A 115 -15.15 -3.56 23.31
CA PHE A 115 -14.59 -2.64 22.31
C PHE A 115 -14.40 -3.40 20.98
N PRO A 116 -15.47 -3.62 20.21
CA PRO A 116 -15.40 -4.38 18.96
C PRO A 116 -14.69 -3.57 17.86
N ILE A 117 -13.71 -4.18 17.21
CA ILE A 117 -13.00 -3.57 16.06
C ILE A 117 -13.31 -4.23 14.71
N MET A 118 -14.14 -5.28 14.72
CA MET A 118 -14.46 -6.09 13.55
C MET A 118 -15.81 -6.81 13.72
N GLY A 119 -16.37 -7.30 12.61
CA GLY A 119 -17.57 -8.13 12.57
C GLY A 119 -17.38 -9.52 13.16
N ASP A 120 -18.47 -10.29 13.23
CA ASP A 120 -18.44 -11.68 13.70
C ASP A 120 -17.65 -12.60 12.74
N ASP A 121 -17.58 -12.21 11.47
CA ASP A 121 -16.80 -12.83 10.39
C ASP A 121 -15.38 -12.25 10.27
N GLY A 122 -14.96 -11.40 11.21
CA GLY A 122 -13.64 -10.77 11.20
C GLY A 122 -13.51 -9.57 10.26
N ALA A 123 -14.52 -9.26 9.44
CA ALA A 123 -14.45 -8.16 8.50
C ALA A 123 -14.38 -6.79 9.21
N PHE A 124 -13.61 -5.86 8.67
CA PHE A 124 -13.53 -4.52 9.21
C PHE A 124 -13.20 -3.45 8.17
N THR A 125 -13.52 -2.21 8.53
CA THR A 125 -12.98 -0.99 7.91
C THR A 125 -12.51 -0.06 9.01
N ILE A 126 -11.27 0.43 8.92
CA ILE A 126 -10.74 1.51 9.76
C ILE A 126 -10.39 2.67 8.85
N GLU A 127 -10.88 3.86 9.18
CA GLU A 127 -10.69 5.04 8.34
C GLU A 127 -10.67 6.35 9.12
N ALA A 128 -10.14 7.38 8.47
CA ALA A 128 -10.09 8.75 8.96
C ALA A 128 -10.03 9.75 7.81
N ILE A 129 -10.26 11.03 8.10
CA ILE A 129 -9.77 12.11 7.25
C ILE A 129 -8.54 12.75 7.89
N VAL A 130 -7.55 13.05 7.07
CA VAL A 130 -6.26 13.55 7.53
C VAL A 130 -5.79 14.73 6.69
N LYS A 131 -5.02 15.62 7.31
CA LYS A 131 -4.29 16.68 6.62
C LYS A 131 -2.89 16.78 7.21
N LEU A 132 -1.88 16.81 6.35
CA LEU A 132 -0.49 16.87 6.78
C LEU A 132 -0.05 18.33 6.96
N ASP A 133 0.61 18.63 8.07
CA ASP A 133 1.36 19.88 8.24
C ASP A 133 2.78 19.72 7.71
N THR A 134 3.37 18.54 7.90
CA THR A 134 4.69 18.14 7.38
C THR A 134 4.58 16.83 6.62
N LEU A 135 5.34 16.67 5.53
CA LEU A 135 5.35 15.40 4.80
C LEU A 135 5.92 14.28 5.68
N PRO A 136 5.38 13.05 5.64
CA PRO A 136 5.90 11.92 6.42
C PRO A 136 7.40 11.66 6.22
N SER A 137 7.92 11.85 5.01
CA SER A 137 9.36 11.78 4.71
C SER A 137 10.21 12.77 5.50
N GLU A 138 9.63 13.90 5.91
CA GLU A 138 10.29 15.00 6.63
C GLU A 138 9.93 15.02 8.13
N SER A 139 8.97 14.19 8.56
CA SER A 139 8.58 14.06 9.98
C SER A 139 9.77 13.60 10.83
N PRO A 140 9.93 14.06 12.08
CA PRO A 140 11.04 13.64 12.93
C PRO A 140 10.84 12.20 13.45
N GLY A 141 9.61 11.67 13.45
CA GLY A 141 9.28 10.28 13.80
C GLY A 141 9.70 9.28 12.73
N PHE A 142 9.82 8.00 13.09
CA PHE A 142 10.11 6.94 12.11
C PHE A 142 8.87 6.56 11.30
N ALA A 143 7.70 6.64 11.90
CA ALA A 143 6.39 6.52 11.28
C ALA A 143 5.46 7.66 11.73
N ALA A 144 4.26 7.69 11.16
CA ALA A 144 3.18 8.59 11.50
C ALA A 144 1.89 7.77 11.69
N ASP A 145 1.57 7.46 12.93
CA ASP A 145 0.43 6.62 13.30
C ASP A 145 -0.90 7.37 13.15
N ILE A 146 -1.89 6.71 12.55
CA ILE A 146 -3.21 7.30 12.29
C ILE A 146 -4.20 6.76 13.33
N VAL A 147 -4.39 5.44 13.36
CA VAL A 147 -5.20 4.73 14.36
C VAL A 147 -4.43 3.49 14.77
N THR A 148 -4.31 3.24 16.08
CA THR A 148 -3.56 2.13 16.63
C THR A 148 -4.33 1.44 17.74
N MET A 149 -4.08 0.15 17.90
CA MET A 149 -4.37 -0.58 19.13
C MET A 149 -3.12 -1.43 19.43
N ASP A 150 -2.13 -0.76 20.03
CA ASP A 150 -0.77 -1.25 20.22
C ASP A 150 -0.37 -1.06 21.69
N ASP A 151 -0.05 -2.17 22.35
CA ASP A 151 0.08 -2.29 23.80
C ASP A 151 1.53 -2.62 24.19
N ASP A 152 1.94 -2.26 25.41
CA ASP A 152 3.25 -2.63 25.95
C ASP A 152 3.34 -4.12 26.37
N VAL A 153 2.20 -4.75 26.65
CA VAL A 153 2.01 -6.18 26.84
C VAL A 153 1.87 -6.88 25.48
N PRO A 154 2.84 -7.72 25.08
CA PRO A 154 2.85 -8.31 23.73
C PRO A 154 1.58 -9.06 23.31
N ALA A 155 0.88 -9.68 24.27
CA ALA A 155 -0.35 -10.44 24.01
C ALA A 155 -1.57 -9.56 23.69
N SER A 156 -1.55 -8.30 24.12
CA SER A 156 -2.67 -7.35 23.96
C SER A 156 -2.51 -6.43 22.75
N ARG A 157 -1.40 -6.57 22.00
CA ARG A 157 -1.16 -5.82 20.77
C ARG A 157 -2.08 -6.33 19.66
N VAL A 158 -2.71 -5.44 18.91
CA VAL A 158 -3.70 -5.85 17.90
C VAL A 158 -3.35 -5.34 16.50
N PHE A 159 -3.18 -4.03 16.30
CA PHE A 159 -2.82 -3.48 14.98
C PHE A 159 -2.17 -2.09 15.02
N LEU A 160 -1.50 -1.74 13.92
CA LEU A 160 -1.10 -0.37 13.57
C LEU A 160 -1.65 0.00 12.19
N PHE A 161 -2.32 1.15 12.08
CA PHE A 161 -2.64 1.79 10.80
C PHE A 161 -1.95 3.15 10.71
N ARG A 162 -0.99 3.28 9.79
CA ARG A 162 0.00 4.37 9.82
C ARG A 162 0.64 4.68 8.47
N ILE A 163 1.43 5.75 8.42
CA ILE A 163 2.33 6.05 7.32
C ILE A 163 3.78 5.75 7.73
N GLU A 164 4.44 4.84 7.01
CA GLU A 164 5.87 4.58 7.17
C GLU A 164 6.71 5.43 6.21
N LYS A 165 7.94 5.75 6.60
CA LYS A 165 8.87 6.45 5.73
C LYS A 165 9.29 5.57 4.52
N PRO A 166 9.52 6.16 3.34
CA PRO A 166 9.43 7.59 3.07
C PRO A 166 8.00 8.10 2.85
N ASN A 167 7.04 7.31 2.36
CA ASN A 167 5.61 7.66 2.21
C ASN A 167 4.76 6.41 1.90
N PHE A 168 4.79 5.39 2.77
CA PHE A 168 4.00 4.17 2.59
C PHE A 168 2.80 4.15 3.53
N LEU A 169 1.59 4.03 2.99
CA LEU A 169 0.43 3.70 3.82
C LEU A 169 0.54 2.21 4.21
N CYS A 170 0.43 1.94 5.50
CA CYS A 170 0.77 0.65 6.09
C CYS A 170 -0.30 0.21 7.09
N PHE A 171 -0.67 -1.06 7.02
CA PHE A 171 -1.43 -1.76 8.04
C PHE A 171 -0.63 -2.98 8.51
N VAL A 172 -0.37 -3.05 9.81
CA VAL A 172 0.41 -4.13 10.42
C VAL A 172 -0.46 -4.85 11.46
N PRO A 173 -0.77 -6.14 11.27
CA PRO A 173 -1.36 -6.94 12.33
C PRO A 173 -0.31 -7.23 13.41
N LEU A 174 -0.69 -7.06 14.67
CA LEU A 174 0.14 -7.35 15.83
C LEU A 174 -0.48 -8.43 16.75
N SER A 175 -1.58 -9.03 16.30
CA SER A 175 -2.40 -10.02 17.01
C SER A 175 -1.69 -11.37 17.16
N GLY A 176 -0.65 -11.41 17.99
CA GLY A 176 0.16 -12.60 18.23
C GLY A 176 0.81 -13.20 16.96
N ASP A 177 1.33 -14.42 17.09
CA ASP A 177 2.06 -15.08 15.99
C ASP A 177 1.16 -15.74 14.93
N ALA A 178 -0.15 -15.79 15.19
CA ALA A 178 -1.15 -16.43 14.34
C ALA A 178 -1.62 -15.53 13.19
N VAL A 179 -1.65 -14.22 13.41
CA VAL A 179 -2.06 -13.24 12.40
C VAL A 179 -0.84 -12.65 11.71
N ARG A 180 -0.70 -12.95 10.43
CA ARG A 180 0.46 -12.57 9.61
C ARG A 180 0.02 -11.79 8.37
N GLY A 181 0.98 -11.09 7.79
CA GLY A 181 0.78 -10.32 6.57
C GLY A 181 0.62 -8.83 6.87
N GLY A 182 -0.49 -8.24 6.43
CA GLY A 182 -0.75 -6.80 6.45
C GLY A 182 -0.78 -6.18 5.05
N GLY A 183 -0.83 -4.86 5.01
CA GLY A 183 -0.91 -4.06 3.79
C GLY A 183 0.19 -3.01 3.73
N LEU A 184 0.80 -2.83 2.55
CA LEU A 184 1.75 -1.75 2.29
C LEU A 184 1.50 -1.20 0.89
N ALA A 185 1.42 0.13 0.77
CA ALA A 185 1.17 0.82 -0.49
C ALA A 185 1.97 2.13 -0.58
N THR A 186 2.59 2.41 -1.72
CA THR A 186 3.18 3.73 -1.97
C THR A 186 2.09 4.77 -2.08
N ILE A 187 2.18 5.81 -1.25
CA ILE A 187 1.29 6.96 -1.38
C ILE A 187 1.72 7.73 -2.63
N PRO A 188 0.78 8.06 -3.56
CA PRO A 188 1.12 8.76 -4.79
C PRO A 188 1.83 10.08 -4.53
N THR A 189 2.91 10.36 -5.27
CA THR A 189 3.63 11.66 -5.24
C THR A 189 3.33 12.53 -6.47
N SER A 190 2.54 12.01 -7.41
CA SER A 190 2.06 12.71 -8.60
C SER A 190 0.61 12.30 -8.92
N GLY A 191 -0.04 13.04 -9.81
CA GLY A 191 -1.44 12.78 -10.18
C GLY A 191 -2.47 13.38 -9.22
N PRO A 192 -3.77 13.05 -9.40
CA PRO A 192 -4.87 13.69 -8.69
C PRO A 192 -4.86 13.45 -7.17
N HIS A 193 -4.31 12.31 -6.72
CA HIS A 193 -4.23 11.93 -5.32
C HIS A 193 -2.83 12.10 -4.71
N ALA A 194 -1.98 12.92 -5.33
CA ALA A 194 -0.62 13.19 -4.84
C ALA A 194 -0.62 13.75 -3.41
N ILE A 195 0.18 13.14 -2.54
CA ILE A 195 0.44 13.60 -1.18
C ILE A 195 0.96 15.03 -1.16
N ASN A 196 0.43 15.85 -0.25
CA ASN A 196 0.87 17.21 -0.01
C ASN A 196 0.37 17.70 1.37
N THR A 197 0.78 18.91 1.75
CA THR A 197 0.44 19.52 3.05
C THR A 197 -0.71 20.54 3.00
N LYS A 198 -1.40 20.65 1.86
CA LYS A 198 -2.44 21.67 1.63
C LYS A 198 -3.83 21.09 1.72
N ASP A 199 -4.01 19.90 1.15
CA ASP A 199 -5.29 19.25 0.98
C ASP A 199 -5.62 18.29 2.13
N TRP A 200 -6.90 17.98 2.25
CA TRP A 200 -7.39 16.88 3.08
C TRP A 200 -7.44 15.59 2.26
N PHE A 201 -7.20 14.47 2.95
CA PHE A 201 -7.21 13.14 2.38
C PHE A 201 -8.11 12.24 3.21
N HIS A 202 -8.89 11.40 2.55
CA HIS A 202 -9.47 10.22 3.17
C HIS A 202 -8.46 9.08 3.11
N VAL A 203 -8.31 8.37 4.22
CA VAL A 203 -7.45 7.19 4.36
C VAL A 203 -8.25 6.06 4.95
N ALA A 204 -8.10 4.86 4.40
CA ALA A 204 -8.78 3.69 4.92
C ALA A 204 -8.00 2.40 4.69
N VAL A 205 -8.25 1.42 5.56
CA VAL A 205 -7.94 0.02 5.38
C VAL A 205 -9.23 -0.79 5.51
N THR A 206 -9.41 -1.77 4.62
CA THR A 206 -10.56 -2.69 4.65
C THR A 206 -10.06 -4.13 4.62
N TYR A 207 -10.67 -5.00 5.39
CA TYR A 207 -10.44 -6.45 5.37
C TYR A 207 -11.78 -7.18 5.32
N ASP A 208 -11.90 -8.16 4.43
CA ASP A 208 -13.19 -8.79 4.08
C ASP A 208 -13.57 -10.02 4.91
N GLY A 209 -12.77 -10.39 5.92
CA GLY A 209 -13.02 -11.56 6.78
C GLY A 209 -12.63 -12.90 6.16
N ASN A 210 -12.13 -12.92 4.91
CA ASN A 210 -11.74 -14.16 4.24
C ASN A 210 -10.27 -14.49 4.54
N GLU A 211 -10.01 -15.09 5.70
CA GLU A 211 -8.68 -15.51 6.14
C GLU A 211 -7.91 -16.29 5.05
N ASN A 212 -6.60 -16.07 4.96
CA ASN A 212 -5.69 -16.75 4.01
C ASN A 212 -6.02 -16.59 2.52
N VAL A 213 -6.96 -15.70 2.15
CA VAL A 213 -7.22 -15.36 0.75
C VAL A 213 -6.27 -14.24 0.31
N PRO A 214 -5.54 -14.40 -0.81
CA PRO A 214 -4.74 -13.32 -1.37
C PRO A 214 -5.57 -12.06 -1.61
N HIS A 215 -5.04 -10.89 -1.23
CA HIS A 215 -5.68 -9.60 -1.47
C HIS A 215 -7.00 -9.36 -0.72
N ASN A 216 -7.22 -10.08 0.38
CA ASN A 216 -8.35 -9.89 1.30
C ASN A 216 -8.30 -8.55 2.08
N LEU A 217 -7.21 -7.78 1.95
CA LEU A 217 -7.05 -6.45 2.52
C LEU A 217 -6.78 -5.40 1.43
N LYS A 218 -7.44 -4.23 1.53
CA LYS A 218 -7.25 -3.09 0.61
C LYS A 218 -6.84 -1.83 1.38
N LEU A 219 -6.01 -0.99 0.76
CA LEU A 219 -5.56 0.30 1.30
C LEU A 219 -5.99 1.44 0.38
N TYR A 220 -6.51 2.51 0.97
CA TYR A 220 -7.06 3.67 0.27
C TYR A 220 -6.37 4.96 0.68
N TRP A 221 -6.04 5.77 -0.32
CA TRP A 221 -5.54 7.14 -0.14
C TRP A 221 -6.19 8.04 -1.18
N THR A 222 -7.09 8.90 -0.72
CA THR A 222 -7.97 9.67 -1.60
C THR A 222 -7.90 11.14 -1.23
N ARG A 223 -7.29 11.96 -2.09
CA ARG A 223 -7.43 13.42 -1.97
C ARG A 223 -8.91 13.81 -2.05
N LEU A 224 -9.38 14.61 -1.09
CA LEU A 224 -10.77 15.05 -1.02
C LEU A 224 -10.95 16.35 -1.82
N THR A 225 -11.58 16.23 -2.99
CA THR A 225 -11.95 17.37 -3.84
C THR A 225 -13.41 17.26 -4.29
N PRO A 226 -14.06 18.35 -4.72
CA PRO A 226 -15.41 18.31 -5.30
C PRO A 226 -15.58 17.33 -6.48
N GLU A 227 -14.50 16.96 -7.15
CA GLU A 227 -14.47 16.02 -8.28
C GLU A 227 -14.27 14.56 -7.86
N THR A 228 -13.98 14.30 -6.59
CA THR A 228 -13.78 12.94 -6.08
C THR A 228 -15.13 12.20 -6.10
N ARG A 229 -15.13 10.98 -6.64
CA ARG A 229 -16.36 10.18 -6.83
C ARG A 229 -16.31 8.81 -6.16
N HIS A 230 -15.14 8.33 -5.78
CA HIS A 230 -14.91 7.06 -5.10
C HIS A 230 -13.56 7.12 -4.38
N ALA A 231 -13.37 6.28 -3.38
CA ALA A 231 -12.08 6.11 -2.75
C ALA A 231 -11.07 5.53 -3.75
N ASN A 232 -9.85 6.05 -3.71
CA ASN A 232 -8.76 5.63 -4.59
C ASN A 232 -7.96 4.50 -3.92
N PRO A 233 -8.12 3.23 -4.35
CA PRO A 233 -7.31 2.14 -3.84
C PRO A 233 -5.87 2.29 -4.32
N ILE A 234 -4.92 2.29 -3.40
CA ILE A 234 -3.48 2.45 -3.70
C ILE A 234 -2.68 1.17 -3.46
N GLY A 235 -3.26 0.19 -2.78
CA GLY A 235 -2.60 -1.09 -2.60
C GLY A 235 -3.47 -2.14 -1.95
N ARG A 236 -2.86 -3.32 -1.81
CA ARG A 236 -3.50 -4.52 -1.32
C ARG A 236 -2.57 -5.25 -0.34
N GLY A 237 -3.17 -6.02 0.54
CA GLY A 237 -2.50 -6.85 1.52
C GLY A 237 -3.23 -8.18 1.69
N SER A 238 -2.69 -9.00 2.59
CA SER A 238 -3.41 -10.19 3.04
C SER A 238 -3.28 -10.32 4.55
N LEU A 239 -4.32 -10.80 5.22
CA LEU A 239 -4.24 -11.35 6.57
C LEU A 239 -4.41 -12.87 6.53
N SER A 240 -3.55 -13.59 7.26
CA SER A 240 -3.62 -15.05 7.38
C SER A 240 -4.71 -15.53 8.34
N ALA A 241 -5.23 -14.64 9.17
CA ALA A 241 -6.29 -14.89 10.13
C ALA A 241 -6.93 -13.56 10.51
N ASP A 242 -8.09 -13.60 11.15
CA ASP A 242 -8.74 -12.43 11.72
C ASP A 242 -7.90 -11.85 12.87
N LEU A 243 -8.07 -10.55 13.14
CA LEU A 243 -7.41 -9.90 14.27
C LEU A 243 -7.86 -10.53 15.61
N SER A 244 -7.05 -10.37 16.66
CA SER A 244 -7.48 -10.78 17.99
C SER A 244 -8.58 -9.84 18.52
N ARG A 245 -9.40 -10.35 19.45
CA ARG A 245 -10.41 -9.57 20.19
C ARG A 245 -9.90 -9.10 21.56
N GLU A 246 -8.57 -9.05 21.72
CA GLU A 246 -7.96 -8.55 22.94
C GLU A 246 -8.22 -7.05 23.10
N LEU A 247 -8.20 -6.58 24.34
CA LEU A 247 -8.35 -5.16 24.66
C LEU A 247 -6.94 -4.59 24.87
N GLY A 248 -6.50 -3.70 23.99
CA GLY A 248 -5.21 -3.02 24.07
C GLY A 248 -5.34 -1.51 24.12
N ASP A 249 -4.22 -0.80 24.00
CA ASP A 249 -4.19 0.67 24.06
C ASP A 249 -4.65 1.28 22.75
N PHE A 250 -5.92 1.68 22.70
CA PHE A 250 -6.49 2.36 21.54
C PHE A 250 -6.09 3.84 21.51
N ALA A 251 -5.44 4.25 20.43
CA ALA A 251 -5.00 5.62 20.24
C ALA A 251 -5.18 6.10 18.79
N ILE A 252 -5.30 7.43 18.66
CA ILE A 252 -5.36 8.17 17.41
C ILE A 252 -4.16 9.12 17.39
N GLY A 253 -3.49 9.17 16.24
CA GLY A 253 -2.40 10.10 15.98
C GLY A 253 -1.07 9.79 16.65
N ASN A 254 -0.94 8.67 17.38
CA ASN A 254 0.31 8.06 17.88
C ASN A 254 0.02 6.61 18.33
N SER A 255 1.04 5.85 18.73
CA SER A 255 0.88 4.56 19.40
C SER A 255 0.62 4.74 20.90
N GLY A 256 -0.33 3.97 21.46
CA GLY A 256 -0.60 3.92 22.90
C GLY A 256 0.50 3.22 23.71
N LYS A 257 1.27 2.36 23.05
CA LYS A 257 2.32 1.53 23.65
C LYS A 257 3.33 2.36 24.45
N VAL A 258 3.34 2.16 25.76
CA VAL A 258 4.30 2.85 26.63
C VAL A 258 5.65 2.14 26.62
N ILE A 259 6.69 2.87 26.23
CA ILE A 259 8.10 2.46 26.35
C ILE A 259 8.90 3.54 27.09
N HIS A 260 10.07 3.19 27.64
CA HIS A 260 10.90 4.09 28.48
C HIS A 260 11.28 5.45 27.84
N LEU A 261 11.08 5.63 26.53
CA LEU A 261 11.27 6.91 25.80
C LEU A 261 10.04 7.35 25.00
N GLY A 262 8.89 6.68 25.18
CA GLY A 262 7.64 6.88 24.43
C GLY A 262 7.75 6.60 22.91
N PRO A 263 6.64 6.25 22.25
CA PRO A 263 6.61 6.21 20.80
C PRO A 263 6.65 7.66 20.27
N PHE A 264 7.67 7.91 19.45
CA PHE A 264 7.86 9.16 18.73
C PHE A 264 7.41 8.97 17.27
N GLU A 265 6.19 8.45 17.10
CA GLU A 265 5.59 8.08 15.81
C GLU A 265 4.27 8.85 15.58
N PHE A 266 4.16 10.06 16.15
CA PHE A 266 2.94 10.87 16.04
C PHE A 266 2.64 11.29 14.60
N PHE A 267 1.35 11.49 14.29
CA PHE A 267 0.91 12.00 13.01
C PHE A 267 1.30 13.48 12.82
N PRO A 268 2.04 13.86 11.76
CA PRO A 268 2.53 15.22 11.60
C PRO A 268 1.48 16.14 10.95
N GLY A 269 0.32 16.31 11.61
CA GLY A 269 -0.77 17.12 11.08
C GLY A 269 -2.07 16.98 11.87
N LEU A 270 -3.19 17.00 11.14
CA LEU A 270 -4.54 16.94 11.66
C LEU A 270 -5.22 15.62 11.29
N ILE A 271 -5.99 15.07 12.24
CA ILE A 271 -6.87 13.92 12.03
C ILE A 271 -8.28 14.30 12.48
N ASP A 272 -9.27 13.85 11.72
CA ASP A 272 -10.70 14.00 12.00
C ASP A 272 -11.51 12.80 11.48
N GLU A 273 -12.78 12.70 11.87
CA GLU A 273 -13.78 11.75 11.35
C GLU A 273 -13.28 10.30 11.36
N VAL A 274 -12.83 9.83 12.52
CA VAL A 274 -12.28 8.47 12.69
C VAL A 274 -13.42 7.47 12.88
N ARG A 275 -13.46 6.45 12.03
CA ARG A 275 -14.51 5.41 12.04
C ARG A 275 -13.94 4.00 12.01
N ILE A 276 -14.57 3.12 12.78
CA ILE A 276 -14.38 1.66 12.71
C ILE A 276 -15.72 1.01 12.35
N SER A 277 -15.74 0.16 11.34
CA SER A 277 -16.93 -0.57 10.87
C SER A 277 -16.72 -2.08 10.91
N ASN A 278 -17.80 -2.84 11.05
CA ASN A 278 -17.81 -4.31 11.10
C ASN A 278 -17.94 -4.99 9.72
N ILE A 279 -17.69 -4.27 8.63
CA ILE A 279 -17.70 -4.77 7.25
C ILE A 279 -16.48 -4.23 6.49
N ALA A 280 -16.09 -4.91 5.42
CA ALA A 280 -15.25 -4.31 4.38
C ALA A 280 -16.11 -3.36 3.52
N ARG A 281 -15.88 -2.06 3.66
CA ARG A 281 -16.54 -1.05 2.84
C ARG A 281 -15.94 -1.02 1.44
N GLU A 282 -16.79 -0.91 0.44
CA GLU A 282 -16.36 -0.77 -0.94
C GLU A 282 -15.97 0.69 -1.25
N PRO A 283 -15.23 0.95 -2.36
CA PRO A 283 -14.74 2.28 -2.70
C PRO A 283 -15.83 3.37 -2.78
N TYR A 284 -17.09 2.99 -2.94
CA TYR A 284 -18.23 3.89 -3.04
C TYR A 284 -18.96 4.12 -1.70
N ASP A 285 -18.62 3.43 -0.62
CA ASP A 285 -19.37 3.50 0.65
C ASP A 285 -18.95 4.64 1.59
N PHE A 286 -17.93 5.40 1.22
CA PHE A 286 -17.35 6.47 2.05
C PHE A 286 -18.13 7.80 1.97
N PHE A 287 -17.99 8.68 2.98
CA PHE A 287 -18.87 9.86 3.14
C PHE A 287 -18.88 10.81 1.94
N PHE A 288 -17.74 10.93 1.26
CA PHE A 288 -17.53 11.87 0.16
C PHE A 288 -18.09 11.35 -1.18
N VAL A 289 -18.61 10.13 -1.20
CA VAL A 289 -19.25 9.54 -2.38
C VAL A 289 -20.73 9.87 -2.36
N SER A 290 -21.22 10.46 -3.45
CA SER A 290 -22.62 10.86 -3.54
C SER A 290 -23.57 9.65 -3.59
N PRO A 291 -24.80 9.77 -3.05
CA PRO A 291 -25.79 8.71 -3.11
C PRO A 291 -26.11 8.23 -4.53
N GLU A 292 -26.01 9.12 -5.52
CA GLU A 292 -26.21 8.80 -6.94
C GLU A 292 -25.14 7.83 -7.43
N VAL A 293 -23.86 8.13 -7.16
CA VAL A 293 -22.74 7.26 -7.54
C VAL A 293 -22.84 5.90 -6.84
N ARG A 294 -23.22 5.86 -5.56
CA ARG A 294 -23.45 4.58 -4.85
C ARG A 294 -24.51 3.73 -5.54
N LYS A 295 -25.63 4.33 -5.93
CA LYS A 295 -26.72 3.61 -6.62
C LYS A 295 -26.30 3.11 -8.00
N GLU A 296 -25.56 3.92 -8.75
CA GLU A 296 -25.02 3.53 -10.05
C GLU A 296 -24.10 2.31 -9.93
N MET A 297 -23.16 2.34 -8.97
CA MET A 297 -22.19 1.26 -8.78
C MET A 297 -22.83 -0.02 -8.22
N ALA A 298 -23.78 0.11 -7.27
CA ALA A 298 -24.53 -1.03 -6.76
C ALA A 298 -25.36 -1.74 -7.86
N GLY A 299 -25.83 -0.99 -8.87
CA GLY A 299 -26.51 -1.57 -10.03
C GLY A 299 -25.58 -2.33 -10.98
N GLN A 300 -24.33 -1.89 -11.14
CA GLN A 300 -23.35 -2.53 -12.02
C GLN A 300 -22.74 -3.82 -11.44
N ALA A 301 -22.59 -3.91 -10.11
CA ALA A 301 -22.08 -5.11 -9.44
C ALA A 301 -22.98 -6.35 -9.66
N GLY A 302 -24.29 -6.15 -9.88
CA GLY A 302 -25.24 -7.23 -10.20
C GLY A 302 -25.09 -7.80 -11.62
N ASP A 303 -24.56 -7.02 -12.57
CA ASP A 303 -24.43 -7.41 -13.98
C ASP A 303 -23.06 -8.04 -14.30
N GLN A 304 -22.03 -7.81 -13.48
CA GLN A 304 -20.66 -8.30 -13.71
C GLN A 304 -20.46 -9.81 -13.44
N GLN A 305 -21.47 -10.54 -12.94
CA GLN A 305 -21.31 -11.95 -12.58
C GLN A 305 -21.34 -12.94 -13.78
N THR A 306 -21.34 -12.44 -15.03
CA THR A 306 -21.35 -13.29 -16.25
C THR A 306 -20.51 -12.75 -17.41
N ALA A 307 -19.23 -12.44 -17.19
CA ALA A 307 -18.30 -12.20 -18.31
C ALA A 307 -17.69 -13.54 -18.77
N ALA A 308 -18.02 -13.96 -19.99
CA ALA A 308 -17.45 -15.14 -20.64
C ALA A 308 -15.95 -14.94 -20.92
N ARG A 309 -15.15 -16.02 -20.78
CA ARG A 309 -13.73 -16.03 -21.12
C ARG A 309 -13.55 -15.69 -22.61
N GLU A 310 -12.88 -14.58 -22.90
CA GLU A 310 -12.51 -14.21 -24.26
C GLU A 310 -11.24 -14.95 -24.72
N GLU A 311 -11.15 -15.25 -26.02
CA GLU A 311 -10.03 -15.97 -26.63
C GLU A 311 -9.04 -14.96 -27.26
N LEU A 312 -7.73 -15.22 -27.12
CA LEU A 312 -6.68 -14.40 -27.71
C LEU A 312 -6.66 -14.64 -29.22
N VAL A 313 -6.78 -13.58 -30.03
CA VAL A 313 -6.78 -13.71 -31.50
C VAL A 313 -5.60 -12.98 -32.13
N LEU A 314 -5.11 -13.48 -33.27
CA LEU A 314 -4.08 -12.83 -34.07
C LEU A 314 -4.63 -11.52 -34.66
N GLN A 315 -4.09 -10.39 -34.21
CA GLN A 315 -4.54 -9.05 -34.58
C GLN A 315 -3.80 -8.51 -35.80
N LYS A 316 -2.49 -8.74 -35.89
CA LYS A 316 -1.63 -8.23 -36.97
C LYS A 316 -0.43 -9.12 -37.20
N VAL A 317 0.10 -9.08 -38.43
CA VAL A 317 1.35 -9.74 -38.82
C VAL A 317 2.22 -8.73 -39.55
N TRP A 318 3.51 -8.68 -39.24
CA TRP A 318 4.50 -7.90 -39.99
C TRP A 318 5.57 -8.81 -40.58
N MET A 319 6.04 -8.44 -41.76
CA MET A 319 7.20 -9.04 -42.41
C MET A 319 8.19 -7.92 -42.72
N ASN A 320 9.40 -8.02 -42.15
CA ASN A 320 10.46 -7.02 -42.27
C ASN A 320 9.99 -5.60 -41.91
N GLY A 321 9.12 -5.49 -40.89
CA GLY A 321 8.56 -4.22 -40.42
C GLY A 321 7.36 -3.69 -41.21
N VAL A 322 6.88 -4.41 -42.23
CA VAL A 322 5.70 -4.04 -43.03
C VAL A 322 4.53 -4.94 -42.66
N GLU A 323 3.39 -4.35 -42.28
CA GLU A 323 2.16 -5.09 -41.94
C GLU A 323 1.61 -5.80 -43.19
N ILE A 324 1.25 -7.07 -43.06
CA ILE A 324 0.73 -7.90 -44.14
C ILE A 324 -0.67 -8.43 -43.78
N PRO A 325 -1.58 -8.57 -44.76
CA PRO A 325 -2.91 -9.11 -44.50
C PRO A 325 -2.86 -10.55 -44.00
N HIS A 326 -3.51 -10.82 -42.87
CA HIS A 326 -3.73 -12.15 -42.31
C HIS A 326 -5.24 -12.40 -42.19
N GLY A 327 -5.72 -13.55 -42.65
CA GLY A 327 -7.15 -13.87 -42.45
C GLY A 327 -7.70 -15.03 -43.25
N LYS A 328 -7.19 -15.33 -44.46
CA LYS A 328 -7.63 -16.50 -45.26
C LYS A 328 -6.51 -17.03 -46.17
N SER A 329 -6.30 -18.35 -46.09
CA SER A 329 -5.31 -19.16 -46.84
C SER A 329 -3.84 -18.94 -46.42
N PRO A 330 -2.97 -19.97 -46.53
CA PRO A 330 -1.65 -19.93 -45.93
C PRO A 330 -0.83 -18.75 -46.45
N LEU A 331 -0.19 -18.04 -45.52
CA LEU A 331 0.72 -16.95 -45.85
C LEU A 331 1.89 -17.51 -46.68
N SER A 332 1.96 -17.12 -47.95
CA SER A 332 3.04 -17.54 -48.85
C SER A 332 4.12 -16.47 -48.91
N MET A 333 5.36 -16.86 -48.57
CA MET A 333 6.51 -15.96 -48.57
C MET A 333 7.51 -16.36 -49.65
N PRO A 334 8.20 -15.40 -50.29
CA PRO A 334 9.31 -15.70 -51.18
C PRO A 334 10.48 -16.32 -50.39
N PRO A 335 11.31 -17.20 -50.99
CA PRO A 335 12.48 -17.76 -50.31
C PRO A 335 13.44 -16.67 -49.82
N GLY A 336 13.90 -16.77 -48.56
CA GLY A 336 14.86 -15.83 -47.97
C GLY A 336 14.76 -15.73 -46.45
N ASN A 337 15.63 -14.92 -45.85
CA ASN A 337 15.53 -14.56 -44.44
C ASN A 337 14.50 -13.44 -44.29
N HIS A 338 13.47 -13.69 -43.48
CA HIS A 338 12.44 -12.71 -43.15
C HIS A 338 12.33 -12.58 -41.65
N ARG A 339 12.24 -11.35 -41.16
CA ARG A 339 11.80 -11.08 -39.80
C ARG A 339 10.28 -11.09 -39.80
N MET A 340 9.69 -11.92 -38.95
CA MET A 340 8.25 -11.99 -38.74
C MET A 340 7.92 -11.46 -37.35
N ASP A 341 6.95 -10.57 -37.25
CA ASP A 341 6.39 -10.12 -35.98
C ASP A 341 4.88 -10.46 -35.99
N PHE A 342 4.35 -11.01 -34.90
CA PHE A 342 2.94 -11.39 -34.74
C PHE A 342 2.37 -10.67 -33.51
N ASP A 343 1.23 -10.01 -33.65
CA ASP A 343 0.56 -9.31 -32.56
C ASP A 343 -0.78 -10.00 -32.27
N PHE A 344 -1.02 -10.27 -30.99
CA PHE A 344 -2.18 -10.99 -30.49
C PHE A 344 -2.86 -10.16 -29.41
N GLY A 345 -4.20 -10.18 -29.38
CA GLY A 345 -4.96 -9.40 -28.41
C GLY A 345 -6.43 -9.81 -28.31
N PHE A 346 -7.11 -9.35 -27.27
CA PHE A 346 -8.53 -9.62 -27.03
C PHE A 346 -9.43 -8.75 -27.93
N PRO A 347 -10.45 -9.32 -28.60
CA PRO A 347 -11.33 -8.58 -29.51
C PRO A 347 -12.06 -7.38 -28.87
N SER A 348 -12.34 -7.41 -27.57
CA SER A 348 -13.12 -6.39 -26.87
C SER A 348 -12.29 -5.25 -26.26
N GLY A 349 -10.96 -5.35 -26.25
CA GLY A 349 -10.10 -4.42 -25.52
C GLY A 349 -10.21 -4.53 -23.99
N ALA A 350 -10.92 -5.54 -23.47
CA ALA A 350 -10.95 -5.84 -22.04
C ALA A 350 -9.58 -6.37 -21.59
N ALA A 351 -9.00 -5.73 -20.57
CA ALA A 351 -7.91 -6.32 -19.81
C ALA A 351 -8.49 -7.47 -18.99
N ALA A 352 -8.51 -8.67 -19.57
CA ALA A 352 -8.78 -9.88 -18.82
C ALA A 352 -7.64 -10.13 -17.81
N ASP A 353 -8.01 -10.69 -16.66
CA ASP A 353 -7.12 -11.26 -15.63
C ASP A 353 -5.83 -11.87 -16.19
N PRO A 354 -4.71 -11.82 -15.46
CA PRO A 354 -3.38 -12.05 -16.00
C PRO A 354 -3.26 -13.41 -16.69
N LEU A 355 -3.06 -13.40 -18.01
CA LEU A 355 -2.78 -14.60 -18.79
C LEU A 355 -1.28 -14.87 -18.84
N ALA A 356 -0.88 -16.08 -18.43
CA ALA A 356 0.43 -16.61 -18.76
C ALA A 356 0.47 -16.93 -20.27
N VAL A 357 1.20 -16.14 -21.05
CA VAL A 357 1.38 -16.38 -22.49
C VAL A 357 2.64 -17.19 -22.70
N LYS A 358 2.49 -18.33 -23.39
CA LYS A 358 3.59 -19.13 -23.94
C LYS A 358 3.42 -19.18 -25.46
N SER A 359 4.53 -19.27 -26.18
CA SER A 359 4.53 -19.45 -27.63
C SER A 359 5.33 -20.68 -28.02
N GLN A 360 4.84 -21.42 -29.00
CA GLN A 360 5.58 -22.50 -29.66
C GLN A 360 5.40 -22.36 -31.16
N LEU A 361 6.49 -22.34 -31.91
CA LEU A 361 6.47 -22.42 -33.36
C LEU A 361 6.46 -23.88 -33.80
N GLU A 362 5.30 -24.36 -34.22
CA GLU A 362 5.10 -25.76 -34.61
C GLU A 362 6.08 -26.18 -35.71
N GLY A 363 6.85 -27.25 -35.44
CA GLY A 363 7.87 -27.78 -36.35
C GLY A 363 9.25 -27.13 -36.24
N LEU A 364 9.44 -26.15 -35.36
CA LEU A 364 10.74 -25.53 -35.05
C LEU A 364 11.09 -25.60 -33.57
N ASP A 365 10.10 -25.42 -32.70
CA ASP A 365 10.30 -25.46 -31.25
C ASP A 365 9.86 -26.81 -30.67
N ASP A 366 10.76 -27.45 -29.93
CA ASP A 366 10.47 -28.71 -29.22
C ASP A 366 9.65 -28.50 -27.93
N GLU A 367 9.66 -27.28 -27.38
CA GLU A 367 8.99 -26.91 -26.13
C GLU A 367 8.36 -25.52 -26.20
N TRP A 368 7.30 -25.30 -25.41
CA TRP A 368 6.65 -24.01 -25.24
C TRP A 368 7.59 -23.00 -24.56
N GLN A 369 7.87 -21.89 -25.23
CA GLN A 369 8.75 -20.83 -24.73
C GLN A 369 7.96 -19.75 -23.95
N PRO A 370 8.42 -19.33 -22.76
CA PRO A 370 7.90 -18.13 -22.10
C PRO A 370 8.44 -16.87 -22.78
N ILE A 371 7.63 -15.81 -22.84
CA ILE A 371 8.04 -14.51 -23.39
C ILE A 371 8.90 -13.77 -22.34
N GLU A 372 9.92 -12.99 -22.73
CA GLU A 372 10.86 -12.22 -21.86
C GLU A 372 10.14 -11.33 -20.81
N ARG A 373 9.70 -11.95 -19.72
CA ARG A 373 8.90 -11.38 -18.63
C ARG A 373 9.23 -12.17 -17.36
N GLY A 374 9.51 -11.50 -16.24
CA GLY A 374 9.74 -12.20 -14.97
C GLY A 374 10.48 -11.39 -13.92
N MET A 375 10.52 -11.96 -12.71
CA MET A 375 11.34 -11.46 -11.61
C MET A 375 12.80 -11.84 -11.84
N SER A 376 13.77 -11.08 -11.31
CA SER A 376 15.19 -11.35 -11.55
C SER A 376 16.12 -10.91 -10.42
N LEU A 377 17.23 -11.64 -10.25
CA LEU A 377 18.40 -11.21 -9.47
C LEU A 377 19.49 -10.76 -10.44
N THR A 378 19.75 -9.47 -10.51
CA THR A 378 20.81 -8.91 -11.36
C THR A 378 22.04 -8.57 -10.52
N TRP A 379 23.18 -9.12 -10.91
CA TRP A 379 24.49 -8.80 -10.37
C TRP A 379 25.23 -7.91 -11.36
N GLU A 380 25.77 -6.78 -10.90
CA GLU A 380 26.61 -5.88 -11.67
C GLU A 380 27.99 -5.75 -11.01
N MET A 381 29.04 -5.93 -11.80
CA MET A 381 30.43 -5.72 -11.37
C MET A 381 30.86 -4.34 -11.82
N LEU A 382 31.24 -3.50 -10.88
CA LEU A 382 31.53 -2.10 -11.14
C LEU A 382 33.02 -1.80 -10.93
N ASP A 383 33.58 -0.95 -11.77
CA ASP A 383 34.94 -0.41 -11.59
C ASP A 383 35.00 0.64 -10.46
N ALA A 384 36.19 1.25 -10.27
CA ALA A 384 36.39 2.30 -9.27
C ALA A 384 35.54 3.56 -9.49
N ASN A 385 35.04 3.79 -10.71
CA ASN A 385 34.22 4.94 -11.08
C ASN A 385 32.72 4.61 -11.10
N GLY A 386 32.35 3.37 -10.77
CA GLY A 386 30.96 2.90 -10.79
C GLY A 386 30.44 2.50 -12.18
N LYS A 387 31.32 2.34 -13.18
CA LYS A 387 30.94 1.84 -14.50
C LYS A 387 30.73 0.33 -14.44
N THR A 388 29.62 -0.17 -14.99
CA THR A 388 29.37 -1.60 -15.14
C THR A 388 30.36 -2.23 -16.13
N LEU A 389 31.20 -3.12 -15.60
CA LEU A 389 32.18 -3.93 -16.34
C LEU A 389 31.57 -5.22 -16.85
N ALA A 390 30.71 -5.85 -16.04
CA ALA A 390 29.98 -7.07 -16.37
C ALA A 390 28.65 -7.08 -15.64
N SER A 391 27.68 -7.80 -16.19
CA SER A 391 26.39 -8.07 -15.55
C SER A 391 25.98 -9.52 -15.76
N THR A 392 25.39 -10.12 -14.74
CA THR A 392 24.78 -11.45 -14.79
C THR A 392 23.35 -11.34 -14.27
N VAL A 393 22.40 -11.90 -15.01
CA VAL A 393 20.98 -11.89 -14.65
C VAL A 393 20.54 -13.32 -14.37
N HIS A 394 20.04 -13.57 -13.16
CA HIS A 394 19.37 -14.81 -12.82
C HIS A 394 17.87 -14.58 -12.86
N TRP A 395 17.21 -15.18 -13.85
CA TRP A 395 15.76 -15.11 -13.97
C TRP A 395 15.08 -16.02 -12.95
N VAL A 396 14.03 -15.50 -12.34
CA VAL A 396 13.18 -16.23 -11.41
C VAL A 396 11.89 -16.55 -12.15
N THR A 397 11.83 -17.80 -12.59
CA THR A 397 10.71 -18.36 -13.34
C THR A 397 10.30 -19.66 -12.68
N HIS A 398 9.01 -20.00 -12.79
CA HIS A 398 8.40 -21.19 -12.18
C HIS A 398 8.32 -21.14 -10.65
N SER A 399 7.44 -21.96 -10.07
CA SER A 399 7.35 -22.14 -8.62
C SER A 399 8.49 -23.04 -8.13
N SER A 400 9.05 -22.73 -6.95
CA SER A 400 9.98 -23.63 -6.27
C SER A 400 9.33 -25.00 -6.06
N SER A 401 10.12 -26.07 -6.17
CA SER A 401 9.61 -27.43 -6.03
C SER A 401 9.04 -27.72 -4.64
N SER A 402 9.58 -27.03 -3.64
CA SER A 402 9.15 -27.06 -2.24
C SER A 402 7.97 -26.14 -1.92
N TRP A 403 7.48 -25.35 -2.88
CA TRP A 403 6.40 -24.39 -2.65
C TRP A 403 5.14 -25.09 -2.14
N LYS A 404 4.60 -24.62 -1.02
CA LYS A 404 3.38 -25.13 -0.38
C LYS A 404 2.21 -24.20 -0.68
N SER A 405 1.42 -23.82 0.34
CA SER A 405 0.27 -22.95 0.15
C SER A 405 0.66 -21.48 0.03
N ASP A 406 1.70 -21.04 0.74
CA ASP A 406 2.09 -19.64 0.78
C ASP A 406 3.60 -19.42 1.03
N MET A 407 3.98 -18.15 1.19
CA MET A 407 5.36 -17.74 1.46
C MET A 407 5.87 -18.11 2.86
N ILE A 408 4.97 -18.34 3.81
CA ILE A 408 5.26 -18.52 5.23
C ILE A 408 5.52 -20.01 5.52
N ASP A 409 4.81 -20.90 4.84
CA ASP A 409 4.91 -22.35 5.04
C ASP A 409 5.85 -23.06 4.04
N SER A 410 6.26 -22.36 2.97
CA SER A 410 7.23 -22.83 1.98
C SER A 410 8.66 -22.73 2.50
N PRO A 411 9.43 -23.84 2.54
CA PRO A 411 10.82 -23.78 2.98
C PRO A 411 11.70 -23.13 1.91
N LEU A 412 12.65 -22.30 2.35
CA LEU A 412 13.65 -21.70 1.48
C LEU A 412 14.63 -22.77 0.97
N GLU A 413 14.85 -22.78 -0.35
CA GLU A 413 15.82 -23.66 -0.99
C GLU A 413 17.16 -22.92 -1.15
N ASN A 414 18.27 -23.55 -0.76
CA ASN A 414 19.59 -22.99 -1.01
C ASN A 414 19.92 -23.09 -2.51
N ARG A 415 20.26 -21.95 -3.12
CA ARG A 415 20.62 -21.85 -4.53
C ARG A 415 22.00 -21.22 -4.68
N SER A 416 22.88 -21.88 -5.43
CA SER A 416 24.23 -21.41 -5.76
C SER A 416 24.36 -21.22 -7.27
N GLU A 417 24.76 -20.03 -7.69
CA GLU A 417 24.92 -19.66 -9.10
C GLU A 417 26.34 -19.16 -9.36
N PRO A 418 26.97 -19.54 -10.49
CA PRO A 418 28.30 -19.07 -10.82
C PRO A 418 28.26 -17.60 -11.27
N LEU A 419 29.26 -16.84 -10.83
CA LEU A 419 29.39 -15.43 -11.14
C LEU A 419 30.79 -15.14 -11.70
N PHE A 420 30.86 -14.51 -12.88
CA PHE A 420 32.14 -14.05 -13.43
C PHE A 420 32.45 -12.63 -12.95
N ILE A 421 33.60 -12.45 -12.28
CA ILE A 421 34.04 -11.17 -11.75
C ILE A 421 35.32 -10.72 -12.48
N PRO A 422 35.26 -9.66 -13.32
CA PRO A 422 36.45 -9.07 -13.95
C PRO A 422 37.48 -8.59 -12.91
N GLU A 423 38.77 -8.68 -13.22
CA GLU A 423 39.86 -8.27 -12.31
C GLU A 423 39.80 -6.79 -11.89
N GLU A 424 39.25 -5.94 -12.76
CA GLU A 424 39.07 -4.50 -12.55
C GLU A 424 37.90 -4.17 -11.61
N THR A 425 37.11 -5.17 -11.19
CA THR A 425 35.97 -4.96 -10.30
C THR A 425 36.44 -4.41 -8.94
N ARG A 426 35.75 -3.38 -8.47
CA ARG A 426 35.98 -2.74 -7.16
C ARG A 426 34.76 -2.78 -6.27
N SER A 427 33.58 -2.85 -6.84
CA SER A 427 32.34 -3.05 -6.10
C SER A 427 31.36 -3.91 -6.89
N VAL A 428 30.40 -4.49 -6.19
CA VAL A 428 29.35 -5.33 -6.77
C VAL A 428 28.01 -4.75 -6.34
N ARG A 429 27.08 -4.62 -7.27
CA ARG A 429 25.69 -4.23 -7.00
C ARG A 429 24.77 -5.40 -7.29
N VAL A 430 23.84 -5.65 -6.38
CA VAL A 430 22.76 -6.62 -6.56
C VAL A 430 21.45 -5.85 -6.68
N THR A 431 20.62 -6.23 -7.65
CA THR A 431 19.26 -5.72 -7.82
C THR A 431 18.30 -6.90 -7.83
N MET A 432 17.40 -6.95 -6.84
CA MET A 432 16.24 -7.83 -6.84
C MET A 432 15.09 -7.08 -7.52
N SER A 433 14.61 -7.60 -8.65
CA SER A 433 13.54 -6.99 -9.45
C SER A 433 12.27 -7.83 -9.40
N SER A 434 11.14 -7.19 -9.13
CA SER A 434 9.80 -7.78 -9.25
C SER A 434 9.29 -7.82 -10.70
N GLY A 435 10.05 -7.28 -11.66
CA GLY A 435 9.68 -7.27 -13.08
C GLY A 435 8.87 -6.05 -13.50
N THR A 436 7.96 -6.22 -14.46
CA THR A 436 7.07 -5.18 -15.01
C THR A 436 5.69 -5.24 -14.33
N PRO A 437 4.80 -4.25 -14.53
CA PRO A 437 3.45 -4.26 -13.93
C PRO A 437 2.62 -5.52 -14.22
N ASP A 438 2.95 -6.24 -15.30
CA ASP A 438 2.27 -7.47 -15.71
C ASP A 438 2.89 -8.74 -15.07
N THR A 439 4.00 -8.61 -14.33
CA THR A 439 4.62 -9.74 -13.64
C THR A 439 3.79 -10.12 -12.41
N THR A 440 3.38 -11.38 -12.36
CA THR A 440 2.67 -11.97 -11.22
C THR A 440 3.52 -12.99 -10.49
N GLY A 441 3.27 -13.14 -9.19
CA GLY A 441 3.95 -14.11 -8.33
C GLY A 441 4.65 -13.42 -7.17
N CYS A 442 5.28 -14.23 -6.32
CA CYS A 442 6.13 -13.73 -5.26
C CYS A 442 7.46 -14.45 -5.32
N TRP A 443 8.50 -13.77 -4.86
CA TRP A 443 9.83 -14.34 -4.73
C TRP A 443 10.46 -13.78 -3.46
N ILE A 444 11.06 -14.69 -2.70
CA ILE A 444 11.64 -14.46 -1.39
C ILE A 444 13.12 -14.83 -1.48
N ILE A 445 13.96 -14.03 -0.86
CA ILE A 445 15.37 -14.34 -0.66
C ILE A 445 15.69 -14.19 0.82
N ASP A 446 16.60 -15.03 1.31
CA ASP A 446 17.22 -14.90 2.60
C ASP A 446 18.72 -15.25 2.49
N ASN A 447 19.53 -14.69 3.39
CA ASN A 447 20.95 -15.02 3.56
C ASN A 447 21.78 -15.02 2.26
N LEU A 448 21.82 -13.88 1.57
CA LEU A 448 22.60 -13.72 0.34
C LEU A 448 24.11 -13.75 0.62
N SER A 449 24.84 -14.65 -0.04
CA SER A 449 26.31 -14.75 0.12
C SER A 449 27.03 -14.69 -1.23
N LEU A 450 28.28 -14.25 -1.19
CA LEU A 450 29.20 -14.26 -2.33
C LEU A 450 30.51 -14.86 -1.87
N SER A 451 30.90 -16.02 -2.38
CA SER A 451 32.17 -16.65 -2.03
C SER A 451 33.03 -16.88 -3.28
N ARG A 452 34.33 -17.05 -3.08
CA ARG A 452 35.22 -17.51 -4.16
C ARG A 452 35.11 -19.03 -4.25
N SER A 453 35.08 -19.57 -5.46
CA SER A 453 35.11 -21.03 -5.66
C SER A 453 36.29 -21.72 -4.98
N SER A 454 37.44 -21.04 -4.84
CA SER A 454 38.62 -21.53 -4.14
C SER A 454 38.58 -21.37 -2.61
N GLN A 455 37.63 -20.58 -2.09
CA GLN A 455 37.44 -20.31 -0.66
C GLN A 455 35.94 -20.19 -0.35
N PRO A 456 35.16 -21.27 -0.49
CA PRO A 456 33.70 -21.23 -0.37
C PRO A 456 33.23 -20.84 1.03
N GLU A 457 33.99 -21.17 2.06
CA GLU A 457 33.70 -20.87 3.47
C GLU A 457 33.75 -19.37 3.80
N ARG A 458 34.39 -18.58 2.93
CA ARG A 458 34.56 -17.14 3.17
C ARG A 458 33.50 -16.37 2.40
N ASN A 459 32.49 -15.90 3.12
CA ASN A 459 31.55 -14.92 2.58
C ASN A 459 32.23 -13.56 2.38
N LEU A 460 32.22 -13.08 1.15
CA LEU A 460 32.70 -11.77 0.72
C LEU A 460 31.58 -10.73 0.68
N TRP A 461 30.32 -11.17 0.73
CA TRP A 461 29.16 -10.30 0.81
C TRP A 461 28.89 -9.92 2.27
N GLN A 462 28.87 -8.61 2.56
CA GLN A 462 28.73 -8.13 3.94
C GLN A 462 27.26 -7.87 4.34
N ASN A 463 26.38 -7.65 3.36
CA ASN A 463 25.00 -7.21 3.57
C ASN A 463 24.01 -8.30 3.14
N GLY A 464 24.29 -9.52 3.58
CA GLY A 464 23.60 -10.74 3.16
C GLY A 464 22.43 -11.13 4.06
N GLY A 465 22.55 -10.80 5.35
CA GLY A 465 21.46 -10.92 6.31
C GLY A 465 20.46 -9.77 6.14
N PHE A 466 19.19 -10.09 6.38
CA PHE A 466 18.08 -9.14 6.31
C PHE A 466 17.53 -8.76 7.70
N ASP A 467 18.22 -9.19 8.75
CA ASP A 467 17.87 -8.99 10.16
C ASP A 467 18.35 -7.64 10.72
N GLN A 468 19.37 -7.03 10.11
CA GLN A 468 19.89 -5.72 10.48
C GLN A 468 19.49 -4.64 9.48
N GLY A 469 19.28 -3.41 9.96
CA GLY A 469 18.89 -2.27 9.13
C GLY A 469 17.90 -1.37 9.85
N GLU A 470 17.12 -0.63 9.07
CA GLU A 470 16.04 0.20 9.58
C GLU A 470 14.75 -0.62 9.64
N ARG A 471 14.22 -0.84 10.85
CA ARG A 471 12.87 -1.41 11.07
C ARG A 471 12.66 -2.76 10.38
N THR A 472 13.66 -3.64 10.46
CA THR A 472 13.66 -4.99 9.83
C THR A 472 12.60 -5.92 10.43
N ASP A 473 11.98 -5.54 11.53
CA ASP A 473 10.81 -6.18 12.15
C ASP A 473 9.48 -5.81 11.47
N GLN A 474 9.50 -4.94 10.45
CA GLN A 474 8.30 -4.37 9.83
C GLN A 474 8.33 -4.47 8.30
N ILE A 475 7.14 -4.54 7.69
CA ILE A 475 6.99 -4.79 6.24
C ILE A 475 7.62 -3.72 5.34
N GLY A 476 7.67 -2.47 5.81
CA GLY A 476 8.32 -1.35 5.11
C GLY A 476 9.82 -1.20 5.42
N GLY A 477 10.41 -2.07 6.25
CA GLY A 477 11.81 -2.02 6.65
C GLY A 477 12.80 -1.97 5.48
N VAL A 478 14.02 -1.49 5.78
CA VAL A 478 15.13 -1.38 4.82
C VAL A 478 16.36 -2.09 5.40
N PRO A 479 16.70 -3.28 4.87
CA PRO A 479 17.89 -4.02 5.31
C PRO A 479 19.19 -3.22 5.09
N LEU A 480 20.18 -3.44 5.95
CA LEU A 480 21.45 -2.73 5.91
C LEU A 480 22.12 -2.90 4.54
N GLY A 481 22.48 -1.78 3.90
CA GLY A 481 23.12 -1.78 2.58
C GLY A 481 22.18 -2.04 1.40
N TRP A 482 20.89 -2.21 1.65
CA TRP A 482 19.85 -2.27 0.62
C TRP A 482 19.14 -0.92 0.48
N LYS A 483 18.54 -0.70 -0.69
CA LYS A 483 17.68 0.44 -0.95
C LYS A 483 16.48 0.00 -1.76
N ARG A 484 15.30 0.53 -1.44
CA ARG A 484 14.10 0.39 -2.26
C ARG A 484 14.22 1.29 -3.49
N SER A 485 13.74 0.82 -4.63
CA SER A 485 13.81 1.52 -5.92
C SER A 485 12.69 1.02 -6.84
N GLY A 486 12.59 1.60 -8.03
CA GLY A 486 11.57 1.27 -9.02
C GLY A 486 10.38 2.24 -8.97
N SER A 487 9.37 1.96 -9.80
CA SER A 487 8.15 2.77 -9.88
C SER A 487 7.18 2.52 -8.72
N GLU A 488 7.28 1.35 -8.08
CA GLU A 488 6.44 0.96 -6.94
C GLU A 488 7.30 0.35 -5.82
N PRO A 489 7.90 1.19 -4.96
CA PRO A 489 8.83 0.74 -3.91
C PRO A 489 8.18 -0.09 -2.78
N ALA A 490 6.85 -0.12 -2.66
CA ALA A 490 6.14 -0.91 -1.65
C ALA A 490 5.98 -2.40 -2.02
N ILE A 491 6.33 -2.80 -3.26
CA ILE A 491 6.32 -4.22 -3.66
C ILE A 491 7.36 -5.01 -2.86
N ALA A 492 8.55 -4.45 -2.64
CA ALA A 492 9.53 -5.08 -1.77
C ALA A 492 8.99 -5.11 -0.34
N ARG A 493 9.00 -6.26 0.33
CA ARG A 493 8.54 -6.38 1.71
C ARG A 493 9.58 -7.12 2.53
N VAL A 494 9.81 -6.65 3.76
CA VAL A 494 10.62 -7.37 4.74
C VAL A 494 9.67 -8.17 5.63
N MET A 495 10.03 -9.41 5.92
CA MET A 495 9.19 -10.28 6.75
C MET A 495 10.07 -11.01 7.73
N LEU A 496 9.62 -11.08 8.98
CA LEU A 496 10.19 -12.00 9.96
C LEU A 496 9.61 -13.39 9.69
N ALA A 497 10.30 -14.18 8.87
CA ALA A 497 10.03 -15.60 8.79
C ALA A 497 10.70 -16.26 10.00
N PHE A 498 9.90 -16.84 10.91
CA PHE A 498 10.43 -17.81 11.87
C PHE A 498 10.84 -19.06 11.11
N THR A 499 12.02 -19.05 10.48
CA THR A 499 12.65 -20.28 10.03
C THR A 499 13.06 -21.01 11.31
N GLY A 500 12.28 -22.02 11.70
CA GLY A 500 12.81 -23.05 12.60
C GLY A 500 14.13 -23.50 11.99
N ASN A 501 15.22 -23.32 12.74
CA ASN A 501 16.58 -23.61 12.29
C ASN A 501 16.63 -24.85 11.39
N PRO A 502 17.10 -24.76 10.14
CA PRO A 502 17.63 -25.94 9.49
C PRO A 502 18.93 -26.27 10.23
N SER A 503 18.86 -27.32 11.04
CA SER A 503 20.03 -27.96 11.65
C SER A 503 21.10 -28.32 10.64
#